data_AF-A0A7S0Q5P1-F1
#
_entry.id   AF-A0A7S0Q5P1-F1
#
_cell.length_a   1.000
_cell.length_b   1.000
_cell.length_c   1.000
_cell.angle_alpha   90.00
_cell.angle_beta   90.00
_cell.angle_gamma   90.00
#
_symmetry.space_group_name_H-M   'P 1'
#
loop_
_entity.id
_entity.type
_entity.pdbx_description
1 polymer ?
#
loop_
_entity_poly.entity_id
_entity_poly.type
_entity_poly.pdbx_seq_one_letter_code
_entity_poly.pdbx_strand_id
1 'polypeptide(L)'
;DDNLKAWLIEVNASPSLARENPLDRQVKERLVADTLDLVAPPYFDRAIWYEMLTRRSEQRGASRTATGPSFGAELSALLHGDPSCAAGQPPMHTGLYERIAPSPLWQRINGGVKKAASGGATRTNR
;
A
#
# COMPACT_ATOMS: atom_id res chain seq x y z
N ASP A 1 6.87 20.71 -22.98
CA ASP A 1 7.21 21.05 -24.38
C ASP A 1 6.01 21.69 -25.04
N ASP A 2 6.20 22.29 -26.21
CA ASP A 2 5.14 23.01 -26.93
C ASP A 2 3.99 22.09 -27.39
N ASN A 3 4.15 20.77 -27.29
CA ASN A 3 3.16 19.76 -27.66
C ASN A 3 2.38 19.21 -26.46
N LEU A 4 2.55 19.76 -25.25
CA LEU A 4 1.89 19.30 -24.01
C LEU A 4 2.11 17.81 -23.70
N LYS A 5 3.23 17.24 -24.16
CA LYS A 5 3.56 15.86 -23.86
C LYS A 5 4.03 15.73 -22.41
N ALA A 6 3.47 14.75 -21.69
CA ALA A 6 3.91 14.42 -20.34
C ALA A 6 5.24 13.65 -20.39
N TRP A 7 6.22 14.09 -19.62
CA TRP A 7 7.52 13.43 -19.46
C TRP A 7 7.73 13.09 -17.99
N LEU A 8 8.13 11.84 -17.71
CA LEU A 8 8.57 11.45 -16.38
C LEU A 8 9.98 12.00 -16.16
N ILE A 9 10.14 12.86 -15.15
CA ILE A 9 11.44 13.42 -14.78
C ILE A 9 12.01 12.61 -13.62
N GLU A 10 11.26 12.52 -12.53
CA GLU A 10 11.63 11.78 -11.33
C GLU A 10 10.40 11.31 -10.56
N VAL A 11 10.60 10.38 -9.64
CA VAL A 11 9.59 9.94 -8.68
C VAL A 11 10.15 10.16 -7.29
N ASN A 12 9.47 11.00 -6.51
CA ASN A 12 9.88 11.33 -5.15
C ASN A 12 9.15 10.44 -4.15
N ALA A 13 9.90 9.62 -3.41
CA ALA A 13 9.35 8.80 -2.33
C ALA A 13 8.99 9.62 -1.08
N SER A 14 9.63 10.79 -0.90
CA SER A 14 9.44 11.69 0.24
C SER A 14 9.25 13.14 -0.22
N PRO A 15 8.10 13.48 -0.86
CA PRO A 15 7.83 14.85 -1.27
C PRO A 15 7.72 15.80 -0.07
N SER A 16 8.07 17.08 -0.25
CA SER A 16 7.99 18.08 0.83
C SER A 16 6.53 18.37 1.22
N LEU A 17 6.25 18.30 2.52
CA LEU A 17 4.98 18.69 3.13
C LEU A 17 5.09 20.00 3.95
N ALA A 18 6.14 20.80 3.72
CA ALA A 18 6.27 22.12 4.33
C ALA A 18 5.11 23.05 3.91
N ARG A 19 4.65 23.92 4.82
CA ARG A 19 3.47 24.79 4.66
C ARG A 19 3.85 26.27 4.75
N GLU A 20 4.71 26.70 3.84
CA GLU A 20 5.35 28.02 3.89
C GLU A 20 4.40 29.14 3.44
N ASN A 21 3.45 28.85 2.56
CA ASN A 21 2.46 29.81 2.09
C ASN A 21 0.99 29.32 2.26
N PRO A 22 0.00 30.19 2.08
CA PRO A 22 -1.42 29.82 2.23
C PRO A 22 -1.89 28.73 1.24
N LEU A 23 -1.36 28.71 0.01
CA LEU A 23 -1.71 27.71 -1.00
C LEU A 23 -1.20 26.32 -0.60
N ASP A 24 0.01 26.24 -0.04
CA ASP A 24 0.58 25.00 0.49
C ASP A 24 -0.33 24.40 1.56
N ARG A 25 -0.85 25.23 2.47
CA ARG A 25 -1.78 24.77 3.51
C ARG A 25 -3.04 24.20 2.87
N GLN A 26 -3.66 24.96 1.97
CA GLN A 26 -4.90 24.54 1.31
C GLN A 26 -4.75 23.20 0.57
N VAL A 27 -3.67 23.03 -0.19
CA VAL A 27 -3.45 21.82 -0.99
C VAL A 27 -2.96 20.66 -0.14
N LYS A 28 -1.90 20.86 0.66
CA LYS A 28 -1.22 19.76 1.36
C LYS A 28 -2.01 19.24 2.55
N GLU A 29 -2.75 20.10 3.28
CA GLU A 29 -3.60 19.62 4.37
C GLU A 29 -4.75 18.77 3.84
N ARG A 30 -5.37 19.18 2.73
CA ARG A 30 -6.41 18.39 2.07
C ARG A 30 -5.87 17.06 1.54
N LEU A 31 -4.68 17.08 0.91
CA LEU A 31 -4.00 15.87 0.43
C LEU A 31 -3.80 14.85 1.56
N VAL A 32 -3.27 15.30 2.71
CA VAL A 32 -3.02 14.40 3.85
C VAL A 32 -4.33 13.87 4.44
N ALA A 33 -5.34 14.73 4.60
CA ALA A 33 -6.65 14.30 5.10
C ALA A 33 -7.28 13.24 4.18
N ASP A 34 -7.35 13.51 2.87
CA ASP A 34 -7.90 12.57 1.89
C ASP A 34 -7.09 11.27 1.84
N THR A 35 -5.76 11.32 2.07
CA THR A 35 -4.92 10.12 2.15
C THR A 35 -5.28 9.25 3.35
N LEU A 36 -5.50 9.85 4.52
CA LEU A 36 -5.86 9.11 5.74
C LEU A 36 -7.23 8.45 5.60
N ASP A 37 -8.20 9.17 5.02
CA ASP A 37 -9.53 8.64 4.73
C ASP A 37 -9.49 7.50 3.69
N LEU A 38 -8.62 7.64 2.67
CA LEU A 38 -8.45 6.65 1.60
C LEU A 38 -7.79 5.37 2.11
N VAL A 39 -6.72 5.49 2.90
CA VAL A 39 -5.96 4.35 3.43
C VAL A 39 -6.69 3.68 4.58
N ALA A 40 -7.49 4.44 5.34
CA ALA A 40 -8.27 3.97 6.48
C ALA A 40 -7.45 3.04 7.39
N PRO A 41 -6.35 3.54 8.00
CA PRO A 41 -5.46 2.70 8.79
C PRO A 41 -6.25 2.04 9.93
N PRO A 42 -6.12 0.72 10.12
CA PRO A 42 -6.91 0.03 11.12
C PRO A 42 -6.52 0.49 12.52
N TYR A 43 -7.53 0.58 13.39
CA TYR A 43 -7.28 0.70 14.81
C TYR A 43 -6.66 -0.61 15.33
N PHE A 44 -5.66 -0.49 16.19
CA PHE A 44 -5.05 -1.65 16.83
C PHE A 44 -4.76 -1.37 18.30
N ASP A 45 -4.92 -2.40 19.13
CA ASP A 45 -4.64 -2.31 20.56
C ASP A 45 -3.12 -2.37 20.83
N ARG A 46 -2.58 -1.28 21.36
CA ARG A 46 -1.15 -1.16 21.69
C ARG A 46 -0.72 -2.11 22.79
N ALA A 47 -1.59 -2.47 23.73
CA ALA A 47 -1.29 -3.40 24.80
C ALA A 47 -1.12 -4.82 24.25
N ILE A 48 -2.06 -5.26 23.41
CA ILE A 48 -1.98 -6.56 22.71
C ILE A 48 -0.71 -6.60 21.84
N TRP A 49 -0.44 -5.54 21.08
CA TRP A 49 0.78 -5.44 20.28
C TRP A 49 2.05 -5.56 21.11
N TYR A 50 2.11 -4.86 22.24
CA TYR A 50 3.25 -4.92 23.15
C TYR A 50 3.46 -6.32 23.71
N GLU A 51 2.39 -6.99 24.17
CA GLU A 51 2.45 -8.35 24.67
C GLU A 51 2.98 -9.33 23.60
N MET A 52 2.45 -9.23 22.38
CA MET A 52 2.90 -10.02 21.23
C MET A 52 4.39 -9.83 20.93
N LEU A 53 4.87 -8.58 20.94
CA LEU A 53 6.28 -8.26 20.69
C LEU A 53 7.18 -8.78 21.81
N THR A 54 6.79 -8.57 23.07
CA THR A 54 7.55 -9.03 24.25
C THR A 54 7.72 -10.54 24.21
N ARG A 55 6.61 -11.28 24.06
CA ARG A 55 6.64 -12.76 23.97
C ARG A 55 7.54 -13.25 22.85
N ARG A 56 7.49 -12.63 21.66
CA ARG A 56 8.32 -13.05 20.52
C ARG A 56 9.79 -12.70 20.70
N SER A 57 10.08 -11.60 21.39
CA SER A 57 11.47 -11.23 21.70
C SER A 57 12.11 -12.27 22.63
N GLU A 58 11.37 -12.77 23.61
CA GLU A 58 11.82 -13.81 24.55
C GLU A 58 11.94 -15.19 23.87
N GLN A 59 11.03 -15.51 22.94
CA GLN A 59 11.03 -16.77 22.19
C GLN A 59 12.16 -16.87 21.15
N ARG A 60 12.85 -15.77 20.80
CA ARG A 60 13.99 -15.79 19.87
C ARG A 60 15.18 -16.63 20.35
N GLY A 61 15.24 -16.96 21.65
CA GLY A 61 16.29 -17.81 22.25
C GLY A 61 15.87 -19.22 22.66
N ALA A 62 14.58 -19.56 22.61
CA ALA A 62 14.04 -20.84 23.10
C ALA A 62 13.61 -21.77 21.94
N SER A 63 13.78 -23.08 22.10
CA SER A 63 13.39 -24.09 21.11
C SER A 63 11.90 -23.95 20.73
N ARG A 64 11.61 -24.03 19.42
CA ARG A 64 10.32 -23.69 18.74
C ARG A 64 9.15 -24.63 19.07
N THR A 65 8.93 -24.97 20.33
CA THR A 65 7.74 -25.71 20.77
C THR A 65 6.58 -24.72 20.88
N ALA A 66 5.88 -24.52 19.77
CA ALA A 66 4.82 -23.51 19.63
C ALA A 66 3.60 -23.84 20.51
N THR A 67 3.53 -23.19 21.68
CA THR A 67 2.41 -23.30 22.65
C THR A 67 1.51 -22.05 22.66
N GLY A 68 1.60 -21.20 21.63
CA GLY A 68 0.81 -19.97 21.54
C GLY A 68 -0.18 -19.93 20.36
N PRO A 69 -1.13 -18.98 20.37
CA PRO A 69 -2.00 -18.72 19.22
C PRO A 69 -1.19 -18.45 17.95
N SER A 70 -1.76 -18.82 16.81
CA SER A 70 -1.12 -18.59 15.51
C SER A 70 -0.98 -17.09 15.25
N PHE A 71 0.02 -16.71 14.44
CA PHE A 71 0.22 -15.32 14.02
C PHE A 71 -1.07 -14.66 13.49
N GLY A 72 -1.85 -15.41 12.71
CA GLY A 72 -3.10 -14.92 12.14
C GLY A 72 -4.18 -14.67 13.20
N ALA A 73 -4.30 -15.54 14.21
CA ALA A 73 -5.26 -15.35 15.30
C ALA A 73 -4.89 -14.14 16.16
N GLU A 74 -3.60 -13.95 16.45
CA GLU A 74 -3.11 -12.78 17.18
C GLU A 74 -3.32 -11.48 16.38
N LEU A 75 -3.03 -11.49 15.06
CA LEU A 75 -3.27 -10.34 14.20
C LEU A 75 -4.75 -9.99 14.10
N SER A 76 -5.61 -11.00 14.01
CA SER A 76 -7.06 -10.80 14.02
C SER A 76 -7.54 -10.18 15.34
N ALA A 77 -7.03 -10.65 16.49
CA ALA A 77 -7.33 -10.07 17.78
C ALA A 77 -6.82 -8.62 17.90
N LEU A 78 -5.60 -8.37 17.43
CA LEU A 78 -4.97 -7.05 17.42
C LEU A 78 -5.76 -6.02 16.61
N LEU A 79 -6.32 -6.44 15.47
CA LEU A 79 -7.10 -5.61 14.55
C LEU A 79 -8.61 -5.70 14.79
N HIS A 80 -9.05 -6.26 15.93
CA HIS A 80 -10.47 -6.43 16.28
C HIS A 80 -11.32 -7.19 15.25
N GLY A 81 -10.70 -8.08 14.49
CA GLY A 81 -11.37 -8.81 13.41
C GLY A 81 -11.72 -7.94 12.21
N ASP A 82 -11.27 -6.68 12.16
CA ASP A 82 -11.42 -5.81 11.00
C ASP A 82 -10.46 -6.30 9.90
N PRO A 83 -10.98 -6.86 8.80
CA PRO A 83 -10.16 -7.19 7.66
C PRO A 83 -9.89 -5.88 6.93
N SER A 84 -8.98 -5.04 7.46
CA SER A 84 -8.62 -3.75 6.90
C SER A 84 -8.56 -3.82 5.37
N CYS A 85 -9.58 -3.28 4.70
CA CYS A 85 -9.83 -3.32 3.26
C CYS A 85 -9.51 -4.68 2.59
N ALA A 86 -10.52 -5.55 2.46
CA ALA A 86 -10.39 -6.76 1.63
C ALA A 86 -9.84 -6.39 0.24
N ALA A 87 -8.73 -7.04 -0.16
CA ALA A 87 -7.99 -6.70 -1.37
C ALA A 87 -8.93 -6.61 -2.59
N GLY A 88 -9.03 -5.41 -3.17
CA GLY A 88 -9.87 -5.13 -4.34
C GLY A 88 -11.22 -4.47 -4.05
N GLN A 89 -11.63 -4.30 -2.79
CA GLN A 89 -12.77 -3.45 -2.46
C GLN A 89 -12.40 -1.96 -2.63
N PRO A 90 -13.29 -1.13 -3.21
CA PRO A 90 -13.05 0.30 -3.29
C PRO A 90 -13.05 0.91 -1.88
N PRO A 91 -12.18 1.89 -1.61
CA PRO A 91 -12.18 2.60 -0.35
C PRO A 91 -13.51 3.31 -0.14
N MET A 92 -13.94 3.44 1.12
CA MET A 92 -15.22 4.06 1.48
C MET A 92 -15.25 5.55 1.13
N HIS A 93 -14.10 6.22 1.24
CA HIS A 93 -13.94 7.63 0.93
C HIS A 93 -12.68 7.82 0.06
N THR A 94 -12.84 8.46 -1.10
CA THR A 94 -11.72 8.76 -2.01
C THR A 94 -11.28 10.21 -1.96
N GLY A 95 -12.07 11.10 -1.36
CA GLY A 95 -11.80 12.54 -1.39
C GLY A 95 -11.63 13.03 -2.83
N LEU A 96 -10.54 13.75 -3.10
CA LEU A 96 -10.16 14.19 -4.46
C LEU A 96 -9.26 13.20 -5.23
N TYR A 97 -9.00 12.01 -4.69
CA TYR A 97 -8.24 10.99 -5.42
C TYR A 97 -9.07 10.35 -6.53
N GLU A 98 -8.42 10.06 -7.65
CA GLU A 98 -8.95 9.25 -8.74
C GLU A 98 -8.20 7.93 -8.84
N ARG A 99 -8.93 6.82 -8.92
CA ARG A 99 -8.34 5.49 -9.10
C ARG A 99 -7.92 5.27 -10.55
N ILE A 100 -6.65 5.51 -10.85
CA ILE A 100 -6.07 5.27 -12.19
C ILE A 100 -5.70 3.80 -12.45
N ALA A 101 -5.58 2.98 -11.40
CA ALA A 101 -5.33 1.54 -11.48
C ALA A 101 -5.99 0.79 -10.30
N PRO A 102 -6.66 -0.36 -10.53
CA PRO A 102 -6.95 -0.96 -11.83
C PRO A 102 -7.96 -0.10 -12.63
N SER A 103 -7.71 0.04 -13.93
CA SER A 103 -8.56 0.76 -14.90
C SER A 103 -8.49 0.07 -16.28
N PRO A 104 -9.43 0.32 -17.20
CA PRO A 104 -9.36 -0.24 -18.56
C PRO A 104 -8.04 0.10 -19.28
N LEU A 105 -7.51 1.31 -19.08
CA LEU A 105 -6.22 1.72 -19.63
C LEU A 105 -5.07 0.90 -19.03
N TRP A 106 -5.04 0.76 -17.69
CA TRP A 106 -4.05 -0.05 -16.99
C TRP A 106 -4.08 -1.53 -17.44
N GLN A 107 -5.27 -2.10 -17.66
CA GLN A 107 -5.42 -3.47 -18.17
C GLN A 107 -4.83 -3.62 -19.57
N ARG A 108 -5.00 -2.63 -20.45
CA ARG A 108 -4.40 -2.64 -21.79
C ARG A 108 -2.88 -2.61 -21.72
N ILE A 109 -2.32 -1.75 -20.85
CA ILE A 109 -0.87 -1.66 -20.65
C ILE A 109 -0.32 -2.97 -20.09
N ASN A 110 -0.92 -3.52 -19.03
CA ASN A 110 -0.46 -4.76 -18.39
C ASN A 110 -0.70 -6.02 -19.23
N GLY A 111 -1.75 -6.05 -20.05
CA GLY A 111 -1.98 -7.12 -21.02
C GLY A 111 -0.89 -7.15 -22.10
N GLY A 112 -0.37 -5.98 -22.49
CA GLY A 112 0.77 -5.85 -23.39
C GLY A 112 2.08 -6.34 -22.77
N VAL A 113 2.33 -6.03 -21.49
CA VAL A 113 3.51 -6.49 -20.74
C VAL A 113 3.56 -8.03 -20.65
N LYS A 114 2.41 -8.68 -20.39
CA LYS A 114 2.34 -10.14 -20.33
C LYS A 114 2.58 -10.81 -21.69
N LYS A 115 2.12 -10.20 -22.80
CA LYS A 115 2.39 -10.70 -24.17
C LYS A 115 3.86 -10.52 -24.58
N ALA A 116 4.50 -9.42 -24.18
CA ALA A 116 5.92 -9.20 -24.45
C ALA A 116 6.82 -10.19 -23.69
N ALA A 117 6.46 -10.55 -22.46
CA ALA A 117 7.18 -11.53 -21.65
C ALA A 117 7.07 -12.98 -22.20
N SER A 118 5.99 -13.32 -22.93
CA SER A 118 5.80 -14.66 -23.52
C SER A 118 6.40 -14.83 -24.93
N GLY A 119 6.91 -13.77 -25.56
CA GLY A 119 7.37 -13.79 -26.95
C GLY A 119 8.87 -14.09 -27.17
N GLY A 120 9.63 -14.33 -26.10
CA GLY A 120 11.09 -14.50 -26.14
C GLY A 120 11.56 -15.96 -26.02
N ALA A 121 11.09 -16.87 -26.85
CA ALA A 121 11.59 -18.25 -26.89
C ALA A 121 11.52 -18.88 -28.29
N THR A 122 12.23 -18.29 -29.26
CA THR A 122 12.59 -19.02 -30.49
C THR A 122 14.04 -18.70 -30.85
N ARG A 123 14.98 -19.39 -30.19
CA ARG A 123 16.39 -19.38 -30.56
C ARG A 123 16.57 -20.39 -31.68
N THR A 124 16.66 -19.91 -32.92
CA THR A 124 16.95 -20.74 -34.09
C THR A 124 18.38 -21.24 -34.01
N ASN A 125 18.58 -22.54 -33.85
CA ASN A 125 19.88 -23.18 -34.10
C ASN A 125 20.10 -23.25 -35.61
N ARG A 126 21.15 -22.60 -36.10
CA ARG A 126 21.77 -22.92 -37.37
C ARG A 126 23.29 -22.81 -37.21
#